data_AF-A0A3N4IFU0-F1
#
_entry.id   AF-A0A3N4IFU0-F1
#
_cell.length_a   1.000
_cell.length_b   1.000
_cell.length_c   1.000
_cell.angle_alpha   90.00
_cell.angle_beta   90.00
_cell.angle_gamma   90.00
#
_symmetry.space_group_name_H-M   'P 1'
#
loop_
_entity.id
_entity.type
_entity.pdbx_description
1 polymer ?
#
loop_
_entity_poly.entity_id
_entity_poly.type
_entity_poly.pdbx_seq_one_letter_code
_entity_poly.pdbx_strand_id
1 'polypeptide(L)'
;MNDPVAPTATAIPYLAYGSNLASSTFRGRRQIKPLSAHVVYVPSLKLVFDLPGIPYLEPRFANVAVVDEEGVEVVSTGDAKVDETKPLLDTPTKEKTLAELKEDDNVSAEGTKGLYGVVYYVTPEDYAKIVATEGGGTSYADVMVDCVVLPKSELAPSEAKVDATDPANPDFHEGEKIIIKAHTLLAPKSKTRQVTPQGHPSPRYLGLLTSGAAEHSMPTVWQNYLQKLPTYTATTFRQKAGRVLFMAVWMPMFMTFFTIGRLVTDKEGRAPKWWGAIMNGIFKAVWGTYDSGFRQVFGEGERGTGHYDEKVAGWGEDDVERVEEVVEGGHGGQ
;
A
#
# COMPACT_ATOMS: atom_id res chain seq x y z
N MET A 1 5.69 33.62 -36.90
CA MET A 1 6.13 32.23 -36.71
C MET A 1 5.66 31.85 -35.32
N ASN A 2 4.51 31.19 -35.24
CA ASN A 2 3.97 30.69 -33.98
C ASN A 2 4.53 29.27 -33.81
N ASP A 3 5.40 29.09 -32.83
CA ASP A 3 5.81 27.75 -32.42
C ASP A 3 4.57 26.98 -31.95
N PRO A 4 4.42 25.71 -32.35
CA PRO A 4 3.34 24.88 -31.86
C PRO A 4 3.58 24.65 -30.36
N VAL A 5 2.61 25.07 -29.55
CA VAL A 5 2.50 24.71 -28.14
C VAL A 5 2.69 23.20 -28.03
N ALA A 6 3.76 22.78 -27.35
CA ALA A 6 4.01 21.37 -27.05
C ALA A 6 2.74 20.77 -26.40
N PRO A 7 2.35 19.54 -26.75
CA PRO A 7 1.16 18.93 -26.18
C PRO A 7 1.28 18.95 -24.66
N THR A 8 0.28 19.53 -23.99
CA THR A 8 0.09 19.47 -22.55
C THR A 8 0.16 18.00 -22.14
N ALA A 9 1.27 17.59 -21.55
CA ALA A 9 1.45 16.22 -21.09
C ALA A 9 0.29 15.87 -20.15
N THR A 10 -0.54 14.90 -20.53
CA THR A 10 -1.69 14.48 -19.74
C THR A 10 -1.18 13.90 -18.42
N ALA A 11 -1.49 14.58 -17.31
CA ALA A 11 -1.11 14.14 -15.98
C ALA A 11 -1.86 12.85 -15.60
N ILE A 12 -1.17 11.92 -14.95
CA ILE A 12 -1.74 10.66 -14.46
C ILE A 12 -1.94 10.77 -12.95
N PRO A 13 -3.18 10.68 -12.44
CA PRO A 13 -3.44 10.61 -11.00
C PRO A 13 -3.03 9.23 -10.45
N TYR A 14 -2.10 9.21 -9.51
CA TYR A 14 -1.59 8.01 -8.85
C TYR A 14 -1.81 8.08 -7.34
N LEU A 15 -2.53 7.13 -6.77
CA LEU A 15 -2.76 6.98 -5.35
C LEU A 15 -1.56 6.25 -4.69
N ALA A 16 -0.89 6.96 -3.79
CA ALA A 16 0.09 6.41 -2.87
C ALA A 16 -0.54 6.11 -1.50
N TYR A 17 -0.27 4.93 -0.96
CA TYR A 17 -0.72 4.50 0.37
C TYR A 17 0.38 3.83 1.21
N GLY A 18 1.51 3.47 0.59
CA GLY A 18 2.66 2.83 1.23
C GLY A 18 3.87 3.75 1.31
N SER A 19 5.05 3.22 0.96
CA SER A 19 6.31 3.99 1.04
C SER A 19 6.34 5.28 0.21
N ASN A 20 5.50 5.39 -0.83
CA ASN A 20 5.41 6.59 -1.65
C ASN A 20 4.73 7.77 -0.96
N LEU A 21 4.15 7.59 0.22
CA LEU A 21 3.71 8.69 1.06
C LEU A 21 4.88 9.57 1.52
N ALA A 22 6.07 8.99 1.74
CA ALA A 22 7.22 9.74 2.20
C ALA A 22 7.95 10.43 1.03
N SER A 23 8.19 11.73 1.15
CA SER A 23 8.98 12.52 0.19
C SER A 23 10.39 11.95 0.00
N SER A 24 11.01 11.43 1.06
CA SER A 24 12.32 10.75 1.02
C SER A 24 12.35 9.55 0.04
N THR A 25 11.20 8.91 -0.16
CA THR A 25 11.05 7.80 -1.10
C THR A 25 10.59 8.30 -2.46
N PHE A 26 9.50 9.07 -2.52
CA PHE A 26 8.87 9.48 -3.77
C PHE A 26 9.72 10.50 -4.54
N ARG A 27 10.10 11.59 -3.89
CA ARG A 27 10.95 12.64 -4.48
C ARG A 27 12.44 12.30 -4.38
N GLY A 28 12.85 11.68 -3.27
CA GLY A 28 14.25 11.33 -3.00
C GLY A 28 14.72 10.10 -3.78
N ARG A 29 14.35 8.90 -3.34
CA ARG A 29 14.85 7.65 -3.93
C ARG A 29 14.40 7.46 -5.38
N ARG A 30 13.13 7.75 -5.69
CA ARG A 30 12.54 7.53 -7.01
C ARG A 30 12.72 8.71 -7.97
N GLN A 31 13.13 9.87 -7.45
CA GLN A 31 13.37 11.07 -8.27
C GLN A 31 12.12 11.53 -9.06
N ILE A 32 10.93 11.30 -8.50
CA ILE A 32 9.65 11.72 -9.09
C ILE A 32 9.33 13.12 -8.60
N LYS A 33 8.88 13.98 -9.52
CA LYS A 33 8.44 15.34 -9.18
C LYS A 33 6.94 15.44 -9.47
N PRO A 34 6.07 15.30 -8.46
CA PRO A 34 4.64 15.43 -8.68
C PRO A 34 4.31 16.84 -9.17
N LEU A 35 3.35 16.92 -10.10
CA LEU A 35 2.75 18.15 -10.59
C LEU A 35 1.82 18.77 -9.53
N SER A 36 1.13 17.91 -8.78
CA SER A 36 0.34 18.27 -7.60
C SER A 36 0.09 17.05 -6.72
N ALA A 37 -0.33 17.29 -5.47
CA ALA A 37 -0.66 16.24 -4.51
C ALA A 37 -1.96 16.58 -3.76
N HIS A 38 -2.83 15.59 -3.56
CA HIS A 38 -4.05 15.75 -2.77
C HIS A 38 -4.17 14.63 -1.75
N VAL A 39 -4.42 14.97 -0.49
CA VAL A 39 -4.78 13.97 0.53
C VAL A 39 -6.20 13.50 0.26
N VAL A 40 -6.38 12.18 0.24
CA VAL A 40 -7.66 11.56 -0.11
C VAL A 40 -8.05 10.47 0.90
N TYR A 41 -9.34 10.18 0.94
CA TYR A 41 -9.92 9.01 1.57
C TYR A 41 -10.50 8.07 0.51
N VAL A 42 -10.33 6.77 0.71
CA VAL A 42 -10.76 5.71 -0.21
C VAL A 42 -11.55 4.67 0.60
N PRO A 43 -12.90 4.72 0.58
CA PRO A 43 -13.73 3.83 1.39
C PRO A 43 -13.59 2.36 0.99
N SER A 44 -13.38 2.09 -0.30
CA SER A 44 -13.37 0.73 -0.85
C SER A 44 -12.07 -0.05 -0.62
N LEU A 45 -11.09 0.51 0.09
CA LEU A 45 -9.78 -0.11 0.33
C LEU A 45 -9.42 -0.10 1.82
N LYS A 46 -8.77 -1.16 2.29
CA LYS A 46 -8.14 -1.25 3.62
C LYS A 46 -6.65 -1.46 3.50
N LEU A 47 -5.86 -0.78 4.35
CA LEU A 47 -4.41 -1.02 4.45
C LEU A 47 -4.13 -2.38 5.09
N VAL A 48 -3.28 -3.19 4.45
CA VAL A 48 -2.82 -4.48 4.96
C VAL A 48 -1.31 -4.64 4.78
N PHE A 49 -0.66 -5.53 5.55
CA PHE A 49 0.78 -5.81 5.46
C PHE A 49 1.05 -7.26 5.05
N ASP A 50 0.47 -7.69 3.93
CA ASP A 50 0.56 -9.05 3.45
C ASP A 50 1.59 -9.27 2.32
N LEU A 51 2.11 -8.19 1.71
CA LEU A 51 3.14 -8.32 0.67
C LEU A 51 4.44 -8.84 1.29
N PRO A 52 4.98 -9.98 0.83
CA PRO A 52 6.17 -10.58 1.42
C PRO A 52 7.44 -9.83 1.00
N GLY A 53 8.28 -9.50 1.99
CA GLY A 53 9.65 -9.07 1.80
C GLY A 53 10.65 -10.16 2.16
N ILE A 54 11.66 -9.82 2.98
CA ILE A 54 12.72 -10.74 3.42
C ILE A 54 12.56 -11.01 4.93
N PRO A 55 12.41 -12.28 5.35
CA PRO A 55 12.37 -12.64 6.77
C PRO A 55 13.53 -12.07 7.58
N TYR A 56 13.27 -11.71 8.83
CA TYR A 56 14.23 -11.12 9.77
C TYR A 56 14.80 -9.74 9.41
N LEU A 57 14.45 -9.17 8.26
CA LEU A 57 14.93 -7.86 7.82
C LEU A 57 13.78 -6.89 7.61
N GLU A 58 13.04 -7.07 6.52
CA GLU A 58 11.85 -6.30 6.16
C GLU A 58 10.82 -7.30 5.67
N PRO A 59 10.14 -7.98 6.61
CA PRO A 59 9.41 -9.19 6.26
C PRO A 59 8.11 -8.92 5.53
N ARG A 60 7.50 -7.75 5.74
CA ARG A 60 6.22 -7.35 5.16
C ARG A 60 6.23 -5.91 4.69
N PHE A 61 5.53 -5.68 3.59
CA PHE A 61 5.28 -4.37 3.01
C PHE A 61 3.78 -4.11 2.89
N ALA A 62 3.42 -2.83 2.76
CA ALA A 62 2.04 -2.41 2.63
C ALA A 62 1.45 -2.92 1.31
N ASN A 63 0.18 -3.26 1.35
CA ASN A 63 -0.70 -3.56 0.23
C ASN A 63 -2.10 -3.07 0.62
N VAL A 64 -3.07 -3.20 -0.28
CA VAL A 64 -4.47 -2.88 -0.02
C VAL A 64 -5.37 -4.09 -0.27
N ALA A 65 -6.37 -4.27 0.60
CA ALA A 65 -7.47 -5.20 0.40
C ALA A 65 -8.72 -4.42 -0.05
N VAL A 66 -9.52 -5.01 -0.94
CA VAL A 66 -10.82 -4.43 -1.33
C VAL A 66 -11.84 -4.78 -0.27
N VAL A 67 -12.61 -3.79 0.17
CA VAL A 67 -13.66 -3.95 1.20
C VAL A 67 -15.01 -3.45 0.69
N ASP A 68 -16.09 -4.00 1.22
CA ASP A 68 -17.46 -3.50 1.02
C ASP A 68 -17.77 -2.30 1.94
N GLU A 69 -19.02 -1.82 1.92
CA GLU A 69 -19.47 -0.67 2.72
C GLU A 69 -19.37 -0.95 4.23
N GLU A 70 -19.50 -2.22 4.62
CA GLU A 70 -19.33 -2.69 6.00
C GLU A 70 -17.86 -2.87 6.40
N GLY A 71 -16.90 -2.64 5.49
CA GLY A 71 -15.47 -2.81 5.74
C GLY A 71 -15.01 -4.26 5.75
N VAL A 72 -15.84 -5.20 5.27
CA VAL A 72 -15.52 -6.62 5.14
C VAL A 72 -14.72 -6.83 3.87
N GLU A 73 -13.61 -7.58 3.96
CA GLU A 73 -12.82 -7.92 2.78
C GLU A 73 -13.67 -8.68 1.77
N VAL A 74 -13.91 -8.08 0.61
CA VAL A 74 -14.55 -8.77 -0.50
C VAL A 74 -13.53 -9.76 -1.05
N VAL A 75 -13.88 -11.05 -1.01
CA VAL A 75 -13.09 -12.09 -1.68
C VAL A 75 -13.17 -11.82 -3.18
N SER A 76 -12.25 -11.00 -3.68
CA SER A 76 -11.94 -10.98 -5.11
C SER A 76 -11.57 -12.42 -5.46
N THR A 77 -12.40 -13.08 -6.26
CA THR A 77 -12.21 -14.45 -6.72
C THR A 77 -10.89 -14.49 -7.49
N GLY A 78 -9.83 -14.82 -6.76
CA GLY A 78 -8.42 -14.68 -7.15
C GLY A 78 -7.94 -15.61 -8.27
N ASP A 79 -8.86 -16.14 -9.07
CA ASP A 79 -8.56 -17.01 -10.22
C ASP A 79 -8.95 -16.39 -11.56
N ALA A 80 -9.68 -15.28 -11.58
CA ALA A 80 -9.77 -14.47 -12.79
C ALA A 80 -8.40 -13.79 -13.00
N LYS A 81 -7.74 -14.05 -14.13
CA LYS A 81 -6.64 -13.20 -14.60
C LYS A 81 -7.14 -11.76 -14.48
N VAL A 82 -6.61 -11.01 -13.51
CA VAL A 82 -6.86 -9.57 -13.43
C VAL A 82 -6.34 -9.04 -14.75
N ASP A 83 -7.26 -8.61 -15.60
CA ASP A 83 -6.92 -7.99 -16.85
C ASP A 83 -6.24 -6.68 -16.48
N GLU A 84 -4.91 -6.64 -16.62
CA GLU A 84 -4.02 -5.52 -16.29
C GLU A 84 -4.40 -4.21 -17.01
N THR A 85 -5.40 -4.25 -17.89
CA THR A 85 -5.91 -3.12 -18.67
C THR A 85 -7.35 -2.70 -18.32
N LYS A 86 -8.02 -3.37 -17.36
CA LYS A 86 -9.42 -3.08 -17.02
C LYS A 86 -9.59 -2.47 -15.63
N PRO A 87 -10.45 -1.44 -15.47
CA PRO A 87 -10.87 -0.93 -14.17
C PRO A 87 -11.49 -2.04 -13.32
N LEU A 88 -11.30 -1.98 -11.99
CA LEU A 88 -11.94 -2.91 -11.05
C LEU A 88 -13.47 -2.78 -10.95
N LEU A 89 -14.08 -1.90 -11.76
CA LEU A 89 -15.50 -1.58 -11.73
C LEU A 89 -16.36 -2.16 -12.87
N ASP A 90 -15.84 -3.09 -13.68
CA ASP A 90 -16.64 -3.82 -14.68
C ASP A 90 -16.72 -5.33 -14.38
N THR A 91 -17.03 -5.70 -13.14
CA THR A 91 -17.50 -7.08 -12.86
C THR A 91 -19.02 -7.06 -12.82
N PRO A 92 -19.74 -7.64 -13.81
CA PRO A 92 -21.17 -7.82 -13.69
C PRO A 92 -21.43 -8.78 -12.53
N THR A 93 -22.28 -8.31 -11.62
CA THR A 93 -23.00 -9.04 -10.59
C THR A 93 -23.32 -10.46 -11.07
N LYS A 94 -22.62 -11.45 -10.52
CA LYS A 94 -23.27 -12.73 -10.23
C LYS A 94 -23.39 -12.80 -8.73
N GLU A 95 -24.57 -12.38 -8.27
CA GLU A 95 -25.07 -12.63 -6.93
C GLU A 95 -24.73 -14.07 -6.54
N LYS A 96 -23.79 -14.24 -5.62
CA LYS A 96 -23.79 -15.42 -4.77
C LYS A 96 -24.67 -15.04 -3.58
N THR A 97 -25.81 -15.71 -3.48
CA THR A 97 -26.76 -15.54 -2.39
C THR A 97 -26.09 -15.77 -1.04
N LEU A 98 -26.43 -14.89 -0.09
CA LEU A 98 -26.02 -14.81 1.32
C LEU A 98 -26.06 -16.13 2.13
N ALA A 99 -26.62 -17.20 1.56
CA ALA A 99 -26.73 -18.52 2.18
C ALA A 99 -25.45 -19.37 2.06
N GLU A 100 -24.57 -19.11 1.09
CA GLU A 100 -23.36 -19.94 0.84
C GLU A 100 -22.09 -19.43 1.55
N LEU A 101 -22.15 -18.27 2.22
CA LEU A 101 -21.02 -17.67 2.96
C LEU A 101 -20.97 -18.08 4.45
N LYS A 102 -21.74 -19.08 4.87
CA LYS A 102 -21.87 -19.50 6.29
C LYS A 102 -21.03 -20.71 6.69
N GLU A 103 -19.94 -21.05 5.99
CA GLU A 103 -19.12 -22.21 6.36
C GLU A 103 -17.63 -21.97 6.66
N ASP A 104 -17.12 -20.74 6.60
CA ASP A 104 -15.76 -20.45 7.10
C ASP A 104 -15.81 -19.46 8.28
N ASP A 105 -15.97 -20.03 9.47
CA ASP A 105 -15.81 -19.36 10.75
C ASP A 105 -14.36 -18.86 10.95
N ASN A 106 -14.11 -17.61 10.54
CA ASN A 106 -13.10 -16.72 11.14
C ASN A 106 -13.33 -15.26 10.73
N VAL A 107 -14.48 -14.71 11.10
CA VAL A 107 -14.72 -13.27 11.01
C VAL A 107 -14.03 -12.59 12.20
N SER A 108 -12.85 -12.03 11.99
CA SER A 108 -12.33 -10.94 12.82
C SER A 108 -12.33 -9.66 11.99
N ALA A 109 -13.52 -9.07 11.86
CA ALA A 109 -13.76 -7.82 11.13
C ALA A 109 -14.19 -6.73 12.12
N GLU A 110 -13.24 -6.17 12.85
CA GLU A 110 -13.37 -4.84 13.46
C GLU A 110 -12.04 -4.12 13.20
N GLY A 111 -11.85 -3.73 11.93
CA GLY A 111 -10.69 -2.98 11.46
C GLY A 111 -11.14 -1.75 10.68
N THR A 112 -10.27 -0.74 10.61
CA THR A 112 -10.48 0.59 9.99
C THR A 112 -11.36 0.56 8.73
N LYS A 113 -12.42 1.39 8.70
CA LYS A 113 -13.20 1.65 7.49
C LYS A 113 -12.40 2.54 6.54
N GLY A 114 -11.93 1.97 5.43
CA GLY A 114 -11.28 2.72 4.35
C GLY A 114 -9.79 3.01 4.56
N LEU A 115 -9.23 3.73 3.58
CA LEU A 115 -7.81 4.02 3.44
C LEU A 115 -7.60 5.51 3.21
N TYR A 116 -6.69 6.12 3.98
CA TYR A 116 -6.14 7.43 3.61
C TYR A 116 -4.87 7.27 2.77
N GLY A 117 -4.72 8.16 1.80
CA GLY A 117 -3.57 8.21 0.92
C GLY A 117 -3.34 9.58 0.33
N VAL A 118 -2.43 9.65 -0.64
CA VAL A 118 -2.14 10.86 -1.42
C VAL A 118 -2.28 10.53 -2.89
N VAL A 119 -3.13 11.27 -3.60
CA VAL A 119 -3.13 11.24 -5.06
C VAL A 119 -2.09 12.24 -5.56
N TYR A 120 -1.04 11.74 -6.19
CA TYR A 120 -0.08 12.54 -6.92
C TYR A 120 -0.47 12.61 -8.40
N TYR A 121 -0.50 13.80 -8.97
CA TYR A 121 -0.51 13.97 -10.42
C TYR A 121 0.93 13.88 -10.92
N VAL A 122 1.23 12.89 -11.74
CA VAL A 122 2.58 12.64 -12.27
C VAL A 122 2.57 12.66 -13.79
N THR A 123 3.75 12.84 -14.41
CA THR A 123 3.87 12.67 -15.86
C THR A 123 3.81 11.19 -16.23
N PRO A 124 3.48 10.85 -17.50
CA PRO A 124 3.52 9.46 -17.97
C PRO A 124 4.88 8.77 -17.75
N GLU A 125 5.98 9.49 -17.90
CA GLU A 125 7.33 8.97 -17.68
C GLU A 125 7.58 8.65 -16.20
N ASP A 126 7.13 9.52 -15.30
CA ASP A 126 7.26 9.29 -13.86
C ASP A 126 6.34 8.16 -13.39
N TYR A 127 5.13 8.06 -13.95
CA TYR A 127 4.25 6.91 -13.70
C TYR A 127 4.88 5.59 -14.15
N ALA A 128 5.49 5.55 -15.34
CA ALA A 128 6.22 4.37 -15.80
C ALA A 128 7.38 3.97 -14.85
N LYS A 129 8.09 4.95 -14.26
CA LYS A 129 9.11 4.69 -13.23
C LYS A 129 8.50 4.13 -11.94
N ILE A 130 7.33 4.62 -11.52
CA ILE A 130 6.61 4.07 -10.36
C ILE A 130 6.33 2.59 -10.60
N VAL A 131 5.63 2.27 -11.68
CA VAL A 131 5.28 0.89 -12.07
C VAL A 131 6.52 0.00 -12.11
N ALA A 132 7.61 0.46 -12.74
CA ALA A 132 8.86 -0.31 -12.85
C ALA A 132 9.55 -0.56 -11.49
N THR A 133 9.46 0.37 -10.53
CA THR A 133 10.17 0.29 -9.25
C THR A 133 9.36 -0.36 -8.12
N GLU A 134 8.03 -0.38 -8.22
CA GLU A 134 7.15 -1.03 -7.24
C GLU A 134 6.96 -2.52 -7.53
N GLY A 135 7.44 -3.00 -8.68
CA GLY A 135 7.15 -4.36 -9.17
C GLY A 135 5.78 -4.47 -9.85
N GLY A 136 5.30 -3.39 -10.45
CA GLY A 136 4.10 -3.40 -11.28
C GLY A 136 4.26 -4.37 -12.45
N GLY A 137 3.26 -5.25 -12.63
CA GLY A 137 3.27 -6.34 -13.60
C GLY A 137 3.95 -7.64 -13.12
N THR A 138 4.61 -7.66 -11.96
CA THR A 138 5.17 -8.90 -11.37
C THR A 138 4.57 -9.25 -10.01
N SER A 139 4.38 -8.23 -9.17
CA SER A 139 3.89 -8.34 -7.79
C SER A 139 2.60 -7.57 -7.57
N TYR A 140 2.39 -6.47 -8.31
CA TYR A 140 1.19 -5.64 -8.26
C TYR A 140 0.48 -5.57 -9.62
N ALA A 141 -0.85 -5.56 -9.58
CA ALA A 141 -1.72 -5.14 -10.67
C ALA A 141 -1.99 -3.62 -10.56
N ASP A 142 -2.05 -2.93 -11.70
CA ASP A 142 -2.53 -1.55 -11.76
C ASP A 142 -4.05 -1.55 -11.81
N VAL A 143 -4.68 -0.77 -10.93
CA VAL A 143 -6.13 -0.72 -10.77
C VAL A 143 -6.59 0.71 -10.57
N MET A 144 -7.78 1.04 -11.08
CA MET A 144 -8.39 2.37 -10.89
C MET A 144 -9.34 2.34 -9.68
N VAL A 145 -9.19 3.32 -8.80
CA VAL A 145 -10.05 3.51 -7.62
C VAL A 145 -10.56 4.94 -7.51
N ASP A 146 -11.74 5.09 -6.92
CA ASP A 146 -12.33 6.39 -6.67
C ASP A 146 -11.82 6.94 -5.33
N CYS A 147 -11.20 8.11 -5.37
CA CYS A 147 -10.58 8.77 -4.23
C CYS A 147 -11.35 10.04 -3.88
N VAL A 148 -11.87 10.13 -2.66
CA VAL A 148 -12.53 11.32 -2.14
C VAL A 148 -11.47 12.29 -1.64
N VAL A 149 -11.34 13.46 -2.26
CA VAL A 149 -10.40 14.49 -1.78
C VAL A 149 -10.90 15.01 -0.44
N LEU A 150 -10.00 15.16 0.53
CA LEU A 150 -10.35 15.76 1.82
C LEU A 150 -10.35 17.29 1.73
N PRO A 151 -11.31 17.98 2.38
CA PRO A 151 -11.20 19.42 2.53
C PRO A 151 -10.02 19.75 3.46
N LYS A 152 -9.44 20.94 3.27
CA LYS A 152 -8.33 21.40 4.11
C LYS A 152 -8.67 21.45 5.60
N SER A 153 -9.94 21.65 5.97
CA SER A 153 -10.42 21.64 7.36
C SER A 153 -10.25 20.29 8.07
N GLU A 154 -10.21 19.18 7.32
CA GLU A 154 -10.02 17.83 7.85
C GLU A 154 -8.54 17.45 7.98
N LEU A 155 -7.63 18.26 7.42
CA LEU A 155 -6.21 18.03 7.54
C LEU A 155 -5.71 18.44 8.93
N ALA A 156 -4.68 17.74 9.41
CA ALA A 156 -4.04 18.11 10.65
C ALA A 156 -3.40 19.52 10.52
N PRO A 157 -3.36 20.32 11.59
CA PRO A 157 -2.64 21.58 11.59
C PRO A 157 -1.17 21.37 11.20
N SER A 158 -0.73 21.98 10.10
CA SER A 158 0.66 21.89 9.65
C SER A 158 1.52 22.96 10.34
N GLU A 159 2.57 22.56 11.04
CA GLU A 159 3.66 23.48 11.43
C GLU A 159 4.68 23.69 10.30
N ALA A 160 4.62 22.87 9.24
CA ALA A 160 5.54 22.95 8.12
C ALA A 160 5.14 24.10 7.18
N LYS A 161 6.12 24.92 6.78
CA LYS A 161 5.94 25.90 5.70
C LYS A 161 5.52 25.13 4.44
N VAL A 162 4.25 25.26 4.06
CA VAL A 162 3.72 24.70 2.83
C VAL A 162 4.56 25.28 1.69
N ASP A 163 5.24 24.42 0.93
CA ASP A 163 5.95 24.86 -0.26
C ASP A 163 4.89 25.39 -1.23
N ALA A 164 4.96 26.67 -1.60
CA ALA A 164 3.90 27.36 -2.35
C ALA A 164 3.65 26.75 -3.75
N THR A 165 4.49 25.80 -4.16
CA THR A 165 4.40 25.05 -5.41
C THR A 165 3.66 23.71 -5.30
N ASP A 166 3.30 23.23 -4.11
CA ASP A 166 2.47 22.02 -3.94
C ASP A 166 1.01 22.47 -3.74
N PRO A 167 0.09 22.20 -4.69
CA PRO A 167 -1.30 22.61 -4.53
C PRO A 167 -1.90 21.94 -3.30
N ALA A 168 -2.17 22.73 -2.26
CA ALA A 168 -2.87 22.25 -1.08
C ALA A 168 -4.28 21.79 -1.44
N ASN A 169 -4.82 20.84 -0.68
CA ASN A 169 -6.22 20.44 -0.77
C ASN A 169 -7.14 21.69 -0.70
N PRO A 170 -8.21 21.75 -1.50
CA PRO A 170 -9.11 22.90 -1.49
C PRO A 170 -9.89 23.01 -0.19
N ASP A 171 -10.35 24.22 0.13
CA ASP A 171 -11.51 24.40 1.00
C ASP A 171 -12.76 24.12 0.14
N PHE A 172 -13.69 23.30 0.65
CA PHE A 172 -14.92 22.95 -0.06
C PHE A 172 -16.10 23.80 0.44
N HIS A 173 -17.10 23.99 -0.42
CA HIS A 173 -18.41 24.42 0.03
C HIS A 173 -19.15 23.26 0.73
N GLU A 174 -20.07 23.57 1.64
CA GLU A 174 -20.88 22.57 2.35
C GLU A 174 -21.62 21.66 1.34
N GLY A 175 -21.39 20.34 1.45
CA GLY A 175 -21.95 19.34 0.53
C GLY A 175 -21.17 19.12 -0.79
N GLU A 176 -20.08 19.84 -1.03
CA GLU A 176 -19.23 19.64 -2.22
C GLU A 176 -18.28 18.45 -2.02
N LYS A 177 -18.32 17.49 -2.95
CA LYS A 177 -17.48 16.29 -2.96
C LYS A 177 -16.66 16.22 -4.25
N ILE A 178 -15.34 16.20 -4.10
CA ILE A 178 -14.42 16.00 -5.24
C ILE A 178 -13.96 14.55 -5.24
N ILE A 179 -14.24 13.84 -6.33
CA ILE A 179 -13.79 12.46 -6.55
C ILE A 179 -12.75 12.45 -7.66
N ILE A 180 -11.58 11.91 -7.37
CA ILE A 180 -10.51 11.67 -8.35
C ILE A 180 -10.46 10.17 -8.62
N LYS A 181 -10.60 9.77 -9.89
CA LYS A 181 -10.31 8.39 -10.29
C LYS A 181 -8.81 8.25 -10.51
N ALA A 182 -8.14 7.48 -9.65
CA ALA A 182 -6.68 7.37 -9.62
C ALA A 182 -6.20 5.94 -9.84
N HIS A 183 -5.05 5.81 -10.50
CA HIS A 183 -4.32 4.55 -10.59
C HIS A 183 -3.72 4.21 -9.23
N THR A 184 -3.77 2.94 -8.84
CA THR A 184 -3.08 2.42 -7.66
C THR A 184 -2.55 1.03 -7.94
N LEU A 185 -1.54 0.62 -7.18
CA LEU A 185 -0.94 -0.69 -7.33
C LEU A 185 -1.48 -1.62 -6.24
N LEU A 186 -2.08 -2.75 -6.62
CA LEU A 186 -2.64 -3.75 -5.69
C LEU A 186 -2.04 -5.13 -5.94
N ALA A 187 -1.51 -5.78 -4.91
CA ALA A 187 -0.98 -7.13 -5.03
C ALA A 187 -2.10 -8.16 -4.83
N PRO A 188 -2.39 -9.03 -5.82
CA PRO A 188 -3.47 -10.01 -5.69
C PRO A 188 -3.11 -11.07 -4.65
N LYS A 189 -4.12 -11.72 -4.04
CA LYS A 189 -3.92 -12.73 -2.97
C LYS A 189 -2.94 -13.86 -3.37
N SER A 190 -2.85 -14.21 -4.64
CA SER A 190 -1.91 -15.21 -5.17
C SER A 190 -0.43 -14.80 -5.10
N LYS A 191 -0.16 -13.51 -4.88
CA LYS A 191 1.18 -12.91 -4.77
C LYS A 191 1.54 -12.50 -3.35
N THR A 192 0.60 -12.58 -2.42
CA THR A 192 0.80 -12.16 -1.03
C THR A 192 0.95 -13.36 -0.09
N ARG A 193 1.51 -13.14 1.11
CA ARG A 193 1.65 -14.20 2.11
C ARG A 193 0.42 -14.21 3.01
N GLN A 194 -0.45 -15.17 2.77
CA GLN A 194 -1.66 -15.44 3.55
C GLN A 194 -1.30 -16.29 4.79
N VAL A 195 -1.00 -15.64 5.91
CA VAL A 195 -0.74 -16.32 7.20
C VAL A 195 -1.54 -15.66 8.31
N THR A 196 -2.01 -16.47 9.26
CA THR A 196 -2.75 -16.00 10.43
C THR A 196 -1.96 -16.35 11.69
N PRO A 197 -1.71 -15.38 12.61
CA PRO A 197 -1.95 -13.93 12.48
C PRO A 197 -1.10 -13.28 11.36
N GLN A 198 -1.51 -12.12 10.82
CA GLN A 198 -0.77 -11.44 9.75
C GLN A 198 0.66 -11.04 10.19
N GLY A 199 1.59 -10.95 9.23
CA GLY A 199 2.93 -10.46 9.48
C GLY A 199 2.96 -8.94 9.71
N HIS A 200 4.06 -8.43 10.28
CA HIS A 200 4.21 -7.01 10.61
C HIS A 200 5.28 -6.33 9.73
N PRO A 201 5.12 -5.05 9.37
CA PRO A 201 6.17 -4.28 8.71
C PRO A 201 7.39 -4.07 9.61
N SER A 202 8.54 -3.73 9.04
CA SER A 202 9.68 -3.30 9.85
C SER A 202 9.46 -1.89 10.42
N PRO A 203 10.09 -1.52 11.55
CA PRO A 203 10.00 -0.16 12.11
C PRO A 203 10.46 0.91 11.11
N ARG A 204 11.49 0.61 10.32
CA ARG A 204 11.99 1.50 9.27
C ARG A 204 10.92 1.71 8.17
N TYR A 205 10.24 0.65 7.77
CA TYR A 205 9.22 0.74 6.72
C TYR A 205 7.95 1.44 7.22
N LEU A 206 7.44 1.07 8.40
CA LEU A 206 6.30 1.77 9.01
C LEU A 206 6.64 3.25 9.25
N GLY A 207 7.89 3.56 9.60
CA GLY A 207 8.40 4.92 9.68
C GLY A 207 8.25 5.75 8.40
N LEU A 208 8.26 5.13 7.21
CA LEU A 208 7.97 5.83 5.95
C LEU A 208 6.49 6.21 5.85
N LEU A 209 5.59 5.34 6.28
CA LEU A 209 4.15 5.64 6.25
C LEU A 209 3.80 6.73 7.27
N THR A 210 4.32 6.62 8.49
CA THR A 210 4.04 7.62 9.54
C THR A 210 4.67 8.98 9.23
N SER A 211 5.91 9.02 8.73
CA SER A 211 6.53 10.29 8.28
C SER A 211 5.80 10.89 7.09
N GLY A 212 5.44 10.09 6.08
CA GLY A 212 4.68 10.56 4.93
C GLY A 212 3.30 11.12 5.31
N ALA A 213 2.59 10.45 6.23
CA ALA A 213 1.31 10.93 6.74
C ALA A 213 1.45 12.29 7.45
N ALA A 214 2.52 12.48 8.23
CA ALA A 214 2.82 13.76 8.87
C ALA A 214 3.25 14.84 7.87
N GLU A 215 4.11 14.51 6.90
CA GLU A 215 4.55 15.41 5.82
C GLU A 215 3.35 15.96 5.02
N HIS A 216 2.35 15.12 4.78
CA HIS A 216 1.12 15.49 4.07
C HIS A 216 0.02 16.04 4.97
N SER A 217 0.28 16.21 6.28
CA SER A 217 -0.72 16.71 7.24
C SER A 217 -2.03 15.90 7.19
N MET A 218 -1.93 14.59 7.02
CA MET A 218 -3.10 13.69 7.02
C MET A 218 -3.88 13.81 8.34
N PRO A 219 -5.18 13.46 8.36
CA PRO A 219 -5.98 13.50 9.58
C PRO A 219 -5.31 12.81 10.78
N THR A 220 -5.44 13.41 11.96
CA THR A 220 -4.79 12.91 13.19
C THR A 220 -5.23 11.49 13.54
N VAL A 221 -6.49 11.13 13.25
CA VAL A 221 -7.00 9.75 13.39
C VAL A 221 -6.13 8.75 12.62
N TRP A 222 -5.79 9.06 11.37
CA TRP A 222 -4.97 8.18 10.54
C TRP A 222 -3.52 8.12 11.03
N GLN A 223 -2.96 9.27 11.43
CA GLN A 223 -1.61 9.31 11.99
C GLN A 223 -1.51 8.46 13.27
N ASN A 224 -2.50 8.57 14.16
CA ASN A 224 -2.58 7.79 15.40
C ASN A 224 -2.74 6.29 15.11
N TYR A 225 -3.58 5.94 14.14
CA TYR A 225 -3.73 4.56 13.67
C TYR A 225 -2.38 3.98 13.21
N LEU A 226 -1.67 4.67 12.32
CA LEU A 226 -0.38 4.20 11.81
C LEU A 226 0.67 4.04 12.92
N GLN A 227 0.66 4.89 13.94
CA GLN A 227 1.57 4.80 15.08
C GLN A 227 1.30 3.59 16.00
N LYS A 228 0.05 3.13 16.06
CA LYS A 228 -0.34 1.95 16.87
C LYS A 228 -0.06 0.62 16.15
N LEU A 229 0.19 0.64 14.84
CA LEU A 229 0.44 -0.57 14.08
C LEU A 229 1.67 -1.33 14.59
N PRO A 230 1.61 -2.67 14.68
CA PRO A 230 2.70 -3.44 15.23
C PRO A 230 3.85 -3.50 14.22
N THR A 231 5.07 -3.61 14.75
CA THR A 231 6.26 -3.75 13.92
C THR A 231 7.01 -5.04 14.23
N TYR A 232 7.68 -5.59 13.22
CA TYR A 232 8.61 -6.69 13.38
C TYR A 232 9.88 -6.23 14.08
N THR A 233 10.24 -6.87 15.19
CA THR A 233 11.51 -6.64 15.87
C THR A 233 12.13 -7.97 16.33
N ALA A 234 13.42 -8.15 16.06
CA ALA A 234 14.19 -9.27 16.59
C ALA A 234 14.58 -8.99 18.05
N THR A 235 13.78 -9.45 19.00
CA THR A 235 13.98 -9.16 20.43
C THR A 235 14.90 -10.16 21.11
N THR A 236 14.72 -11.45 20.84
CA THR A 236 15.49 -12.52 21.49
C THR A 236 16.89 -12.70 20.89
N PHE A 237 17.83 -13.22 21.68
CA PHE A 237 19.16 -13.60 21.17
C PHE A 237 19.07 -14.59 20.01
N ARG A 238 18.14 -15.55 20.11
CA ARG A 238 17.85 -16.56 19.10
C ARG A 238 17.43 -15.93 17.77
N GLN A 239 16.50 -14.97 17.79
CA GLN A 239 16.07 -14.25 16.59
C GLN A 239 17.18 -13.36 16.02
N LYS A 240 18.00 -12.72 16.87
CA LYS A 240 19.15 -11.92 16.42
C LYS A 240 20.19 -12.79 15.71
N ALA A 241 20.51 -13.95 16.26
CA ALA A 241 21.38 -14.94 15.60
C ALA A 241 20.76 -15.44 14.29
N GLY A 242 19.46 -15.77 14.29
CA GLY A 242 18.72 -16.17 13.10
C GLY A 242 18.78 -15.13 11.99
N ARG A 243 18.59 -13.84 12.31
CA ARG A 243 18.74 -12.73 11.36
C ARG A 243 20.12 -12.71 10.71
N VAL A 244 21.19 -12.78 11.51
CA VAL A 244 22.56 -12.74 11.00
C VAL A 244 22.84 -13.93 10.09
N LEU A 245 22.47 -15.14 10.52
CA LEU A 245 22.68 -16.36 9.75
C LEU A 245 21.84 -16.39 8.47
N PHE A 246 20.58 -15.96 8.54
CA PHE A 246 19.70 -15.90 7.38
C PHE A 246 20.24 -14.95 6.31
N MET A 247 20.69 -13.76 6.73
CA MET A 247 21.34 -12.80 5.85
C MET A 247 22.67 -13.31 5.31
N ALA A 248 23.48 -14.00 6.11
CA ALA A 248 24.73 -14.58 5.63
C ALA A 248 24.51 -15.62 4.52
N VAL A 249 23.41 -16.39 4.59
CA VAL A 249 23.04 -17.38 3.56
C VAL A 249 22.50 -16.70 2.30
N TRP A 250 21.54 -15.78 2.45
CA TRP A 250 20.78 -15.25 1.30
C TRP A 250 21.35 -13.98 0.68
N MET A 251 22.05 -13.13 1.44
CA MET A 251 22.57 -11.85 0.93
C MET A 251 23.58 -12.01 -0.21
N PRO A 252 24.57 -12.93 -0.14
CA PRO A 252 25.49 -13.15 -1.26
C PRO A 252 24.76 -13.57 -2.54
N MET A 253 23.71 -14.37 -2.39
CA MET A 253 22.85 -14.80 -3.49
C MET A 253 22.10 -13.60 -4.09
N PHE A 254 21.42 -12.79 -3.27
CA PHE A 254 20.74 -11.58 -3.73
C PHE A 254 21.69 -10.62 -4.45
N MET A 255 22.90 -10.40 -3.92
CA MET A 255 23.90 -9.53 -4.57
C MET A 255 24.35 -10.07 -5.94
N THR A 256 24.52 -11.39 -6.05
CA THR A 256 24.86 -12.05 -7.31
C THR A 256 23.75 -11.84 -8.34
N PHE A 257 22.51 -12.14 -7.97
CA PHE A 257 21.36 -11.96 -8.87
C PHE A 257 21.09 -10.49 -9.21
N PHE A 258 21.27 -9.57 -8.27
CA PHE A 258 21.15 -8.14 -8.55
C PHE A 258 22.20 -7.67 -9.57
N THR A 259 23.42 -8.20 -9.47
CA THR A 259 24.51 -7.89 -10.42
C THR A 259 24.21 -8.45 -11.81
N ILE A 260 23.80 -9.72 -11.89
CA ILE A 260 23.40 -10.35 -13.15
C ILE A 260 22.17 -9.63 -13.74
N GLY A 261 21.22 -9.22 -12.90
CA GLY A 261 20.04 -8.44 -13.26
C GLY A 261 20.42 -7.21 -14.07
N ARG A 262 21.39 -6.42 -13.59
CA ARG A 262 21.89 -5.25 -14.33
C ARG A 262 22.52 -5.58 -15.69
N LEU A 263 23.00 -6.80 -15.90
CA LEU A 263 23.57 -7.24 -17.17
C LEU A 263 22.52 -7.76 -18.15
N VAL A 264 21.42 -8.32 -17.64
CA VAL A 264 20.35 -8.91 -18.47
C VAL A 264 19.21 -7.95 -18.75
N THR A 265 19.05 -6.90 -17.94
CA THR A 265 18.08 -5.84 -18.16
C THR A 265 18.51 -4.96 -19.34
N ASP A 266 17.59 -4.72 -20.26
CA ASP A 266 17.85 -3.87 -21.42
C ASP A 266 18.00 -2.38 -21.05
N LYS A 267 18.33 -1.55 -22.03
CA LYS A 267 18.49 -0.09 -21.85
C LYS A 267 17.18 0.61 -21.45
N GLU A 268 16.04 -0.06 -21.61
CA GLU A 268 14.71 0.43 -21.23
C GLU A 268 14.28 -0.09 -19.84
N GLY A 269 15.16 -0.80 -19.13
CA GLY A 269 14.87 -1.29 -17.78
C GLY A 269 14.06 -2.59 -17.75
N ARG A 270 13.85 -3.26 -18.89
CA ARG A 270 13.04 -4.48 -18.98
C ARG A 270 13.92 -5.72 -18.88
N ALA A 271 13.56 -6.62 -17.97
CA ALA A 271 14.22 -7.91 -17.82
C ALA A 271 13.56 -8.98 -18.69
N PRO A 272 14.31 -9.99 -19.18
CA PRO A 272 13.73 -11.11 -19.92
C PRO A 272 12.66 -11.86 -19.11
N LYS A 273 11.63 -12.41 -19.77
CA LYS A 273 10.53 -13.13 -19.07
C LYS A 273 11.02 -14.26 -18.16
N TRP A 274 12.08 -14.98 -18.56
CA TRP A 274 12.68 -16.04 -17.75
C TRP A 274 13.31 -15.52 -16.45
N TRP A 275 13.76 -14.26 -16.43
CA TRP A 275 14.36 -13.64 -15.25
C TRP A 275 13.36 -13.51 -14.11
N GLY A 276 12.12 -13.07 -14.40
CA GLY A 276 11.04 -12.99 -13.42
C GLY A 276 10.70 -14.35 -12.81
N ALA A 277 10.72 -15.43 -13.61
CA ALA A 277 10.51 -16.78 -13.11
C ALA A 277 11.60 -17.23 -12.13
N ILE A 278 12.87 -16.91 -12.41
CA ILE A 278 13.99 -17.20 -11.49
C ILE A 278 13.85 -16.41 -10.20
N MET A 279 13.57 -15.11 -10.28
CA MET A 279 13.37 -14.27 -9.08
C MET A 279 12.24 -14.80 -8.21
N ASN A 280 11.10 -15.19 -8.82
CA ASN A 280 9.99 -15.82 -8.11
C ASN A 280 10.41 -17.14 -7.43
N GLY A 281 11.22 -17.97 -8.11
CA GLY A 281 11.76 -19.20 -7.55
C GLY A 281 12.65 -18.95 -6.33
N ILE A 282 13.52 -17.96 -6.38
CA ILE A 282 14.39 -17.56 -5.27
C ILE A 282 13.55 -17.08 -4.09
N PHE A 283 12.58 -16.19 -4.29
CA PHE A 283 11.71 -15.72 -3.21
C PHE A 283 10.91 -16.86 -2.57
N LYS A 284 10.42 -17.82 -3.37
CA LYS A 284 9.78 -19.04 -2.83
C LYS A 284 10.77 -19.86 -1.98
N ALA A 285 12.02 -20.00 -2.41
CA ALA A 285 13.04 -20.73 -1.65
C ALA A 285 13.44 -20.00 -0.35
N VAL A 286 13.56 -18.66 -0.39
CA VAL A 286 13.79 -17.81 0.80
C VAL A 286 12.72 -18.07 1.85
N TRP A 287 11.46 -17.97 1.46
CA TRP A 287 10.34 -18.22 2.38
C TRP A 287 10.22 -19.70 2.78
N GLY A 288 10.47 -20.63 1.87
CA GLY A 288 10.49 -22.07 2.19
C GLY A 288 11.54 -22.42 3.24
N THR A 289 12.77 -21.93 3.11
CA THR A 289 13.81 -22.14 4.13
C THR A 289 13.49 -21.47 5.46
N TYR A 290 12.78 -20.33 5.42
CA TYR A 290 12.26 -19.69 6.61
C TYR A 290 11.22 -20.57 7.32
N ASP A 291 10.15 -20.96 6.63
CA ASP A 291 9.02 -21.69 7.21
C ASP A 291 9.42 -23.10 7.67
N SER A 292 10.24 -23.81 6.89
CA SER A 292 10.63 -25.19 7.18
C SER A 292 11.74 -25.34 8.22
N GLY A 293 12.51 -24.28 8.50
CA GLY A 293 13.71 -24.40 9.33
C GLY A 293 13.95 -23.21 10.24
N PHE A 294 14.23 -22.04 9.66
CA PHE A 294 14.66 -20.88 10.47
C PHE A 294 13.61 -20.46 11.49
N ARG A 295 12.33 -20.45 11.14
CA ARG A 295 11.27 -20.12 12.09
C ARG A 295 11.26 -21.08 13.30
N GLN A 296 11.46 -22.37 13.06
CA GLN A 296 11.48 -23.39 14.12
C GLN A 296 12.74 -23.26 14.99
N VAL A 297 13.88 -22.97 14.37
CA VAL A 297 15.21 -22.97 15.00
C VAL A 297 15.62 -21.61 15.57
N PHE A 298 15.06 -20.51 15.10
CA PHE A 298 15.42 -19.15 15.52
C PHE A 298 14.23 -18.31 15.99
N GLY A 299 13.01 -18.81 15.84
CA GLY A 299 11.79 -18.10 16.21
C GLY A 299 11.32 -17.16 15.10
N GLU A 300 10.35 -16.33 15.46
CA GLU A 300 9.58 -15.50 14.54
C GLU A 300 10.45 -14.46 13.84
N GLY A 301 10.36 -14.42 12.51
CA GLY A 301 11.07 -13.51 11.61
C GLY A 301 10.16 -12.57 10.82
N GLU A 302 8.84 -12.68 10.99
CA GLU A 302 7.86 -11.81 10.33
C GLU A 302 6.87 -11.10 11.27
N ARG A 303 6.88 -11.40 12.57
CA ARG A 303 6.08 -10.70 13.59
C ARG A 303 6.92 -10.28 14.80
N GLY A 304 6.53 -9.16 15.39
CA GLY A 304 7.08 -8.68 16.66
C GLY A 304 6.32 -9.25 17.86
N THR A 305 6.84 -9.01 19.06
CA THR A 305 6.22 -9.47 20.32
C THR A 305 5.21 -8.48 20.91
N GLY A 306 4.94 -7.36 20.23
CA GLY A 306 3.96 -6.38 20.68
C GLY A 306 2.54 -6.93 20.53
N HIS A 307 1.76 -6.89 21.61
CA HIS A 307 0.33 -7.22 21.56
C HIS A 307 -0.38 -6.08 20.81
N TYR A 308 -0.73 -6.32 19.56
CA TYR A 308 -1.65 -5.47 18.82
C TYR A 308 -3.07 -5.97 19.10
N ASP A 309 -3.90 -5.10 19.66
CA ASP A 309 -5.33 -5.34 19.79
C ASP A 309 -6.03 -4.50 18.71
N GLU A 310 -6.53 -5.18 17.68
CA GLU A 310 -7.20 -4.53 16.54
C GLU A 310 -8.41 -3.70 17.01
N LYS A 311 -9.05 -4.10 18.12
CA LYS A 311 -10.19 -3.38 18.72
C LYS A 311 -9.81 -2.04 19.35
N VAL A 312 -8.55 -1.89 19.78
CA VAL A 312 -8.02 -0.66 20.43
C VAL A 312 -7.32 0.26 19.41
N ALA A 313 -6.88 -0.32 18.29
CA ALA A 313 -6.26 0.40 17.19
C ALA A 313 -7.27 0.85 16.11
N GLY A 314 -8.48 0.27 16.08
CA GLY A 314 -9.58 0.72 15.25
C GLY A 314 -9.96 2.18 15.49
N TRP A 315 -10.69 2.74 14.52
CA TRP A 315 -11.24 4.08 14.63
C TRP A 315 -12.37 4.10 15.66
N GLY A 316 -12.52 5.18 16.43
CA GLY A 316 -13.68 5.35 17.30
C GLY A 316 -14.97 5.51 16.48
N GLU A 317 -16.14 5.30 17.10
CA GLU A 317 -17.43 5.57 16.44
C GLU A 317 -17.48 7.01 15.89
N ASP A 318 -17.02 7.99 16.67
CA ASP A 318 -16.94 9.40 16.26
C ASP A 318 -16.04 9.65 15.04
N ASP A 319 -14.96 8.88 14.87
CA ASP A 319 -14.05 9.00 13.74
C ASP A 319 -14.67 8.44 12.46
N VAL A 320 -15.45 7.36 12.62
CA VAL A 320 -16.19 6.71 11.54
C VAL A 320 -17.31 7.63 11.05
N GLU A 321 -18.14 8.15 11.96
CA GLU A 321 -19.24 9.07 11.62
C GLU A 321 -18.72 10.32 10.91
N ARG A 322 -17.62 10.92 11.39
CA ARG A 322 -17.00 12.08 10.73
C ARG A 322 -16.61 11.79 9.28
N VAL A 323 -16.04 10.61 9.01
CA VAL A 323 -15.61 10.26 7.65
C VAL A 323 -16.77 9.84 6.78
N GLU A 324 -17.78 9.18 7.34
CA GLU A 324 -19.04 8.90 6.65
C GLU A 324 -19.74 10.20 6.26
N GLU A 325 -19.78 11.24 7.11
CA GLU A 325 -20.32 12.56 6.74
C GLU A 325 -19.58 13.20 5.55
N VAL A 326 -18.24 13.08 5.51
CA VAL A 326 -17.42 13.55 4.39
C VAL A 326 -17.68 12.74 3.11
N VAL A 327 -17.96 11.44 3.24
CA VAL A 327 -18.21 10.53 2.11
C VAL A 327 -19.64 10.69 1.58
N GLU A 328 -20.63 10.79 2.45
CA GLU A 328 -22.05 10.82 2.10
C GLU A 328 -22.55 12.24 1.80
N GLY A 329 -21.78 13.27 2.15
CA GLY A 329 -22.18 14.65 1.95
C GLY A 329 -23.38 15.00 2.83
N GLY A 330 -23.14 15.09 4.14
CA GLY A 330 -24.05 15.71 5.12
C GLY A 330 -25.54 15.45 4.92
N HIS A 331 -26.00 14.22 5.16
CA HIS A 331 -27.43 13.98 5.42
C HIS A 331 -27.71 14.17 6.92
N GLY A 332 -27.75 15.43 7.33
CA GLY A 332 -28.06 15.83 8.71
C GLY A 332 -28.92 17.08 8.79
N GLY A 333 -29.97 17.16 7.98
CA GLY A 333 -31.00 18.18 8.13
C GLY A 333 -32.13 17.69 9.03
N GLN A 334 -32.20 18.19 10.27
CA GLN A 334 -33.41 18.77 10.88
C GLN A 334 -33.12 19.42 12.23
#